data_AF-A0A1H9TGH6-F1
#
_entry.id   AF-A0A1H9TGH6-F1
#
_cell.length_a   1.000
_cell.length_b   1.000
_cell.length_c   1.000
_cell.angle_alpha   90.00
_cell.angle_beta   90.00
_cell.angle_gamma   90.00
#
_symmetry.space_group_name_H-M   'P 1'
#
loop_
_entity.id
_entity.type
_entity.pdbx_description
1 polymer ?
#
loop_
_entity_poly.entity_id
_entity_poly.type
_entity_poly.pdbx_seq_one_letter_code
_entity_poly.pdbx_strand_id
1 'polypeptide(L)'
;MKLNKIINGMEKAAEAIDQNFEALNYENSGWVTVPLKNGSRGDARLMKIHRVVYIDATVTAASSGAGTGNANSIMQLPEGYRPVRDISLVIGTNAINGTAVIRISSSTGEVVIWSSTHIQANHTLTFNFIARDV
;
A
#
# COMPACT_ATOMS: atom_id res chain seq x y z
N MET A 1 17.76 -9.31 -10.94
CA MET A 1 18.64 -9.81 -9.87
C MET A 1 19.31 -11.10 -10.33
N LYS A 2 20.53 -11.39 -9.88
CA LYS A 2 21.26 -12.61 -10.26
C LYS A 2 21.73 -13.32 -8.99
N LEU A 3 21.09 -14.44 -8.66
CA LEU A 3 21.54 -15.33 -7.59
C LEU A 3 22.81 -16.07 -8.02
N ASN A 4 23.71 -16.30 -7.06
CA ASN A 4 24.88 -17.13 -7.27
C ASN A 4 24.48 -18.61 -7.30
N LYS A 5 24.90 -19.35 -8.32
CA LYS A 5 24.70 -20.80 -8.35
C LYS A 5 25.57 -21.45 -7.27
N ILE A 6 24.95 -22.28 -6.44
CA ILE A 6 25.65 -23.13 -5.47
C ILE A 6 25.84 -24.51 -6.10
N ILE A 7 27.09 -24.98 -6.16
CA ILE A 7 27.45 -26.30 -6.68
C ILE A 7 28.28 -27.08 -5.65
N ASN A 8 28.20 -28.40 -5.71
CA ASN A 8 28.95 -29.27 -4.81
C ASN A 8 30.47 -29.09 -4.99
N GLY A 9 31.21 -28.99 -3.88
CA GLY A 9 32.65 -28.74 -3.88
C GLY A 9 33.07 -27.28 -4.08
N MET A 10 32.13 -26.33 -4.08
CA MET A 10 32.44 -24.90 -4.18
C MET A 10 33.15 -24.41 -2.90
N GLU A 11 34.33 -23.83 -3.08
CA GLU A 11 35.20 -23.31 -2.00
C GLU A 11 34.51 -22.24 -1.13
N LYS A 12 33.61 -21.45 -1.73
CA LYS A 12 32.90 -20.32 -1.10
C LYS A 12 31.38 -20.51 -1.05
N ALA A 13 30.93 -21.75 -0.88
CA ALA A 13 29.50 -22.05 -0.87
C ALA A 13 28.75 -21.29 0.23
N ALA A 14 29.31 -21.22 1.45
CA ALA A 14 28.69 -20.54 2.58
C ALA A 14 28.48 -19.03 2.30
N GLU A 15 29.51 -18.33 1.85
CA GLU A 15 29.45 -16.90 1.53
C GLU A 15 28.43 -16.61 0.41
N ALA A 16 28.37 -17.47 -0.61
CA ALA A 16 27.40 -17.32 -1.70
C ALA A 16 25.96 -17.62 -1.26
N ILE A 17 25.78 -18.53 -0.30
CA ILE A 17 24.48 -18.81 0.33
C ILE A 17 24.02 -17.60 1.15
N ASP A 18 24.89 -17.05 1.99
CA ASP A 18 24.57 -15.87 2.81
C ASP A 18 24.23 -14.66 1.94
N GLN A 19 25.01 -14.40 0.88
CA GLN A 19 24.71 -13.34 -0.09
C GLN A 19 23.37 -13.55 -0.81
N ASN A 20 23.05 -14.80 -1.17
CA ASN A 20 21.76 -15.11 -1.78
C ASN A 20 20.61 -14.88 -0.80
N PHE A 21 20.76 -15.25 0.48
CA PHE A 21 19.75 -15.00 1.51
C PHE A 21 19.60 -13.53 1.85
N GLU A 22 20.68 -12.75 1.90
CA GLU A 22 20.62 -11.29 2.04
C GLU A 22 19.92 -10.64 0.84
N ALA A 23 20.22 -11.10 -0.37
CA ALA A 23 19.55 -10.62 -1.59
C ALA A 23 18.05 -10.94 -1.61
N LEU A 24 17.63 -12.09 -1.05
CA LEU A 24 16.23 -12.45 -0.89
C LEU A 24 15.54 -11.68 0.24
N ASN A 25 16.24 -11.45 1.36
CA ASN A 25 15.71 -10.66 2.48
C ASN A 25 15.49 -9.18 2.12
N TYR A 26 16.26 -8.64 1.16
CA TYR A 26 16.05 -7.29 0.61
C TYR A 26 14.67 -7.11 -0.06
N GLU A 27 13.97 -8.19 -0.40
CA GLU A 27 12.68 -8.11 -1.09
C GLU A 27 11.49 -7.92 -0.14
N ASN A 28 11.71 -7.94 1.18
CA ASN A 28 10.71 -7.55 2.18
C ASN A 28 11.09 -6.18 2.78
N SER A 29 10.29 -5.16 2.50
CA SER A 29 10.55 -3.81 3.00
C SER A 29 10.32 -3.64 4.52
N GLY A 30 9.70 -4.62 5.17
CA GLY A 30 9.04 -4.40 6.45
C GLY A 30 7.84 -3.45 6.34
N TRP A 31 7.18 -3.18 7.47
CA TRP A 31 6.09 -2.20 7.53
C TRP A 31 6.63 -0.79 7.59
N VAL A 32 6.17 0.05 6.66
CA VAL A 32 6.49 1.48 6.55
C VAL A 32 5.24 2.29 6.80
N THR A 33 5.28 3.19 7.78
CA THR A 33 4.19 4.13 8.04
C THR A 33 4.08 5.17 6.93
N VAL A 34 2.86 5.40 6.44
CA VAL A 34 2.55 6.43 5.45
C VAL A 34 1.81 7.56 6.15
N PRO A 35 2.27 8.83 6.03
CA PRO A 35 1.56 9.94 6.63
C PRO A 35 0.20 10.16 5.96
N LEU A 36 -0.83 10.35 6.79
CA LEU A 36 -2.13 10.84 6.34
C LEU A 36 -2.05 12.34 6.06
N LYS A 37 -2.85 12.83 5.11
CA LYS A 37 -2.87 14.25 4.72
C LYS A 37 -4.29 14.85 4.77
N ASN A 38 -4.36 16.18 4.58
CA ASN A 38 -5.61 16.95 4.51
C ASN A 38 -6.53 16.81 5.74
N GLY A 39 -5.93 16.73 6.93
CA GLY A 39 -6.69 16.62 8.19
C GLY A 39 -7.31 15.24 8.45
N SER A 40 -7.02 14.26 7.61
CA SER A 40 -7.38 12.86 7.85
C SER A 40 -6.64 12.31 9.07
N ARG A 41 -7.30 11.44 9.83
CA ARG A 41 -6.80 10.86 11.09
C ARG A 41 -6.80 9.34 11.02
N GLY A 42 -5.99 8.71 11.87
CA GLY A 42 -5.83 7.26 11.94
C GLY A 42 -4.40 6.84 11.63
N ASP A 43 -4.25 5.65 11.08
CA ASP A 43 -2.97 5.01 10.79
C ASP A 43 -2.98 4.38 9.39
N ALA A 44 -1.83 4.39 8.74
CA ALA A 44 -1.62 3.73 7.48
C ALA A 44 -0.20 3.18 7.41
N ARG A 45 -0.08 1.92 7.04
CA ARG A 45 1.20 1.25 6.85
C ARG A 45 1.17 0.40 5.58
N LEU A 46 2.33 0.30 4.95
CA LEU A 46 2.55 -0.48 3.75
C LEU A 46 3.67 -1.48 3.99
N MET A 47 3.56 -2.65 3.37
CA MET A 47 4.64 -3.60 3.29
C MET A 47 4.74 -4.08 1.85
N LYS A 48 5.93 -4.08 1.28
CA LYS A 48 6.19 -4.60 -0.05
C LYS A 48 6.99 -5.88 0.06
N ILE A 49 6.45 -6.95 -0.51
CA ILE A 49 7.12 -8.23 -0.69
C ILE A 49 7.22 -8.48 -2.19
N HIS A 50 8.43 -8.37 -2.73
CA HIS A 50 8.69 -8.37 -4.18
C HIS A 50 7.86 -7.30 -4.90
N ARG A 51 6.89 -7.70 -5.71
CA ARG A 51 5.96 -6.82 -6.43
C ARG A 51 4.62 -6.65 -5.74
N VAL A 52 4.36 -7.37 -4.66
CA VAL A 52 3.08 -7.30 -3.95
C VAL A 52 3.19 -6.26 -2.85
N VAL A 53 2.32 -5.26 -2.86
CA VAL A 53 2.16 -4.29 -1.78
C VAL A 53 0.94 -4.69 -0.97
N TYR A 54 1.15 -4.86 0.32
CA TYR A 54 0.13 -4.98 1.34
C TYR A 54 -0.11 -3.59 1.91
N ILE A 55 -1.37 -3.19 1.94
CA ILE A 55 -1.83 -1.99 2.60
C ILE A 55 -2.65 -2.40 3.81
N ASP A 56 -2.37 -1.75 4.92
CA ASP A 56 -3.16 -1.85 6.13
C ASP A 56 -3.34 -0.43 6.68
N ALA A 57 -4.56 0.08 6.60
CA ALA A 57 -4.86 1.44 7.03
C ALA A 57 -6.26 1.54 7.62
N THR A 58 -6.39 2.34 8.67
CA THR A 58 -7.66 2.81 9.22
C THR A 58 -7.68 4.32 9.14
N VAL A 59 -8.64 4.88 8.40
CA VAL A 59 -8.68 6.31 8.12
C VAL A 59 -10.06 6.92 8.38
N THR A 60 -10.07 8.05 9.09
CA THR A 60 -11.21 8.96 9.18
C THR A 60 -10.87 10.22 8.38
N ALA A 61 -11.64 10.54 7.34
CA ALA A 61 -11.41 11.74 6.55
C ALA A 61 -11.93 13.01 7.25
N ALA A 62 -11.44 14.16 6.83
CA ALA A 62 -12.03 15.45 7.21
C ALA A 62 -13.46 15.57 6.63
N SER A 63 -14.33 16.30 7.34
CA SER A 63 -15.80 16.28 7.21
C SER A 63 -16.42 16.76 5.90
N SER A 64 -15.64 17.20 4.93
CA SER A 64 -16.14 17.71 3.65
C SER A 64 -15.55 16.96 2.46
N GLY A 65 -16.37 16.66 1.45
CA GLY A 65 -15.90 16.38 0.07
C GLY A 65 -16.23 15.01 -0.55
N ALA A 66 -16.48 13.95 0.23
CA ALA A 66 -16.72 12.64 -0.39
C ALA A 66 -18.09 12.58 -1.09
N GLY A 67 -18.09 12.32 -2.40
CA GLY A 67 -19.32 12.20 -3.20
C GLY A 67 -19.85 13.50 -3.81
N THR A 68 -19.20 14.66 -3.64
CA THR A 68 -19.63 15.97 -4.21
C THR A 68 -18.67 16.54 -5.25
N GLY A 69 -17.77 15.71 -5.81
CA GLY A 69 -16.76 16.14 -6.79
C GLY A 69 -15.44 16.64 -6.19
N ASN A 70 -15.35 16.75 -4.85
CA ASN A 70 -14.13 17.10 -4.13
C ASN A 70 -13.51 15.84 -3.50
N ALA A 71 -12.71 15.08 -4.28
CA ALA A 71 -12.10 13.85 -3.79
C ALA A 71 -11.32 14.08 -2.47
N ASN A 72 -11.66 13.31 -1.44
CA ASN A 72 -11.00 13.39 -0.14
C ASN A 72 -9.67 12.65 -0.21
N SER A 73 -8.61 13.38 -0.53
CA SER A 73 -7.28 12.80 -0.62
C SER A 73 -6.71 12.55 0.76
N ILE A 74 -6.55 11.27 1.10
CA ILE A 74 -6.25 10.81 2.46
C ILE A 74 -4.78 10.49 2.68
N MET A 75 -4.07 10.02 1.65
CA MET A 75 -2.64 9.74 1.71
C MET A 75 -2.02 9.68 0.32
N GLN A 76 -0.69 9.57 0.30
CA GLN A 76 0.12 9.54 -0.90
C GLN A 76 1.06 8.34 -0.84
N LEU A 77 0.87 7.35 -1.72
CA LEU A 77 1.77 6.20 -1.79
C LEU A 77 3.13 6.63 -2.33
N PRO A 78 4.25 6.20 -1.71
CA PRO A 78 5.59 6.41 -2.24
C PRO A 78 5.76 5.73 -3.60
N GLU A 79 6.69 6.23 -4.42
CA GLU A 79 6.92 5.81 -5.81
C GLU A 79 7.04 4.28 -5.99
N GLY A 80 7.78 3.59 -5.12
CA GLY A 80 7.97 2.13 -5.15
C GLY A 80 6.76 1.30 -4.72
N TYR A 81 5.71 1.92 -4.18
CA TYR A 81 4.52 1.26 -3.66
C TYR A 81 3.26 1.53 -4.50
N ARG A 82 3.38 2.30 -5.58
CA ARG A 82 2.22 2.65 -6.44
C ARG A 82 1.78 1.42 -7.24
N PRO A 83 0.46 1.22 -7.44
CA PRO A 83 -0.04 0.08 -8.21
C PRO A 83 0.35 0.18 -9.69
N VAL A 84 0.35 -0.95 -10.40
CA VAL A 84 0.58 -0.98 -11.86
C VAL A 84 -0.51 -0.24 -12.65
N ARG A 85 -1.73 -0.20 -12.11
CA ARG A 85 -2.92 0.45 -12.72
C ARG A 85 -3.72 1.14 -11.65
N ASP A 86 -4.55 2.11 -12.04
CA ASP A 86 -5.50 2.72 -11.11
C ASP A 86 -6.40 1.64 -10.49
N ILE A 87 -6.61 1.74 -9.18
CA ILE A 87 -7.46 0.81 -8.42
C ILE A 87 -8.69 1.56 -7.94
N SER A 88 -9.86 0.94 -8.06
CA SER A 88 -11.11 1.40 -7.43
C SER A 88 -11.70 0.25 -6.63
N LEU A 89 -11.98 0.49 -5.35
CA LEU A 89 -12.48 -0.54 -4.43
C LEU A 89 -13.66 -0.01 -3.65
N VAL A 90 -14.66 -0.87 -3.45
CA VAL A 90 -15.73 -0.62 -2.48
C VAL A 90 -15.29 -1.21 -1.15
N ILE A 91 -15.31 -0.41 -0.10
CA ILE A 91 -14.95 -0.83 1.26
C ILE A 91 -16.12 -0.57 2.22
N GLY A 92 -16.19 -1.37 3.28
CA GLY A 92 -17.06 -1.09 4.41
C GLY A 92 -16.48 0.03 5.28
N THR A 93 -17.34 0.65 6.08
CA THR A 93 -16.93 1.52 7.18
C THR A 93 -17.42 0.94 8.51
N ASN A 94 -17.05 1.55 9.63
CA ASN A 94 -17.59 1.16 10.93
C ASN A 94 -19.03 1.64 11.19
N ALA A 95 -19.69 2.26 10.21
CA ALA A 95 -21.13 2.57 10.29
C ALA A 95 -21.95 1.37 9.80
N ILE A 96 -23.08 1.08 10.46
CA ILE A 96 -23.89 -0.15 10.27
C ILE A 96 -24.22 -0.45 8.80
N ASN A 97 -24.53 0.59 8.00
CA ASN A 97 -24.82 0.49 6.58
C ASN A 97 -23.85 1.34 5.73
N GLY A 98 -22.65 1.57 6.26
CA GLY A 98 -21.68 2.47 5.68
C GLY A 98 -20.79 1.80 4.64
N THR A 99 -20.83 2.31 3.41
CA THR A 99 -19.89 1.95 2.35
C THR A 99 -19.17 3.17 1.80
N ALA A 100 -17.97 2.95 1.28
CA ALA A 100 -17.18 3.94 0.57
C ALA A 100 -16.51 3.37 -0.67
N VAL A 101 -16.13 4.24 -1.60
CA VAL A 101 -15.31 3.94 -2.76
C VAL A 101 -13.94 4.59 -2.56
N ILE A 102 -12.90 3.79 -2.53
CA ILE A 102 -11.50 4.24 -2.55
C ILE A 102 -11.00 4.21 -3.97
N ARG A 103 -10.24 5.24 -4.37
CA ARG A 103 -9.42 5.19 -5.58
C ARG A 103 -7.95 5.38 -5.26
N ILE A 104 -7.10 4.62 -5.93
CA ILE A 104 -5.64 4.75 -5.88
C ILE A 104 -5.14 5.01 -7.29
N SER A 105 -4.45 6.13 -7.50
CA SER A 105 -3.84 6.44 -8.79
C SER A 105 -2.49 5.72 -8.96
N SER A 106 -2.25 5.07 -10.09
CA SER A 106 -0.94 4.49 -10.41
C SER A 106 0.10 5.53 -10.78
N SER A 107 -0.31 6.64 -11.40
CA SER A 107 0.60 7.69 -11.85
C SER A 107 1.10 8.53 -10.69
N THR A 108 0.18 9.04 -9.86
CA THR A 108 0.54 9.90 -8.74
C THR A 108 0.78 9.11 -7.46
N GLY A 109 0.12 7.97 -7.26
CA GLY A 109 0.09 7.25 -5.97
C GLY A 109 -0.96 7.80 -5.01
N GLU A 110 -1.76 8.76 -5.43
CA GLU A 110 -2.74 9.41 -4.58
C GLU A 110 -3.87 8.45 -4.20
N VAL A 111 -4.19 8.39 -2.90
CA VAL A 111 -5.30 7.59 -2.37
C VAL A 111 -6.41 8.54 -1.94
N VAL A 112 -7.59 8.35 -2.51
CA VAL A 112 -8.76 9.20 -2.26
C VAL A 112 -9.96 8.39 -1.81
N ILE A 113 -10.73 8.93 -0.87
CA ILE A 113 -12.12 8.54 -0.65
C ILE A 113 -12.96 9.28 -1.69
N TRP A 114 -13.32 8.58 -2.75
CA TRP A 114 -14.08 9.14 -3.87
C TRP A 114 -15.53 9.41 -3.46
N SER A 115 -16.15 8.48 -2.76
CA SER A 115 -17.50 8.61 -2.21
C SER A 115 -17.63 7.82 -0.92
N SER A 116 -18.38 8.32 0.04
CA SER A 116 -18.71 7.58 1.27
C SER A 116 -20.09 8.02 1.74
N THR A 117 -20.91 7.05 2.15
CA THR A 117 -22.22 7.33 2.77
C THR A 117 -22.08 7.93 4.17
N HIS A 118 -20.92 7.73 4.82
CA HIS A 118 -20.61 8.22 6.15
C HIS A 118 -19.14 8.65 6.20
N ILE A 119 -18.82 9.85 5.69
CA ILE A 119 -17.42 10.28 5.55
C ILE A 119 -16.66 10.43 6.88
N GLN A 120 -17.38 10.63 7.99
CA GLN A 120 -16.81 10.71 9.34
C GLN A 120 -16.63 9.34 10.01
N ALA A 121 -17.02 8.25 9.35
CA ALA A 121 -16.75 6.90 9.81
C ALA A 121 -15.28 6.51 9.61
N ASN A 122 -14.85 5.46 10.29
CA ASN A 122 -13.56 4.83 10.03
C ASN A 122 -13.68 3.97 8.77
N HIS A 123 -12.74 4.18 7.87
CA HIS A 123 -12.60 3.46 6.61
C HIS A 123 -11.39 2.53 6.74
N THR A 124 -11.61 1.22 6.59
CA THR A 124 -10.54 0.22 6.70
C THR A 124 -10.12 -0.23 5.31
N LEU A 125 -8.82 -0.10 5.02
CA LEU A 125 -8.19 -0.53 3.79
C LEU A 125 -7.17 -1.61 4.13
N THR A 126 -7.59 -2.87 4.06
CA THR A 126 -6.71 -4.02 4.28
C THR A 126 -6.79 -4.94 3.07
N PHE A 127 -5.86 -4.78 2.13
CA PHE A 127 -5.80 -5.57 0.91
C PHE A 127 -4.38 -5.57 0.33
N ASN A 128 -4.19 -6.24 -0.80
CA ASN A 128 -2.92 -6.22 -1.52
C ASN A 128 -3.12 -5.97 -3.01
N PHE A 129 -2.05 -5.51 -3.66
CA PHE A 129 -2.03 -5.27 -5.10
C PHE A 129 -0.61 -5.38 -5.66
N ILE A 130 -0.50 -5.48 -6.98
CA ILE A 130 0.78 -5.50 -7.67
C ILE A 130 1.28 -4.06 -7.89
N ALA A 131 2.48 -3.76 -7.41
CA ALA A 131 3.16 -2.51 -7.61
C ALA A 131 3.86 -2.44 -8.97
N ARG A 132 4.01 -1.21 -9.48
CA ARG A 132 4.80 -0.91 -10.66
C ARG A 132 6.27 -1.28 -10.44
N ASP A 133 6.92 -1.71 -11.53
CA ASP A 133 8.37 -1.83 -11.56
C ASP A 133 8.91 -0.39 -11.65
N VAL A 134 9.75 -0.01 -10.69
CA VAL A 134 10.43 1.29 -10.65
C VAL A 134 11.91 1.05 -10.87
#